data_AF-A0A2P7YC97-F1
#
_entry.id   AF-A0A2P7YC97-F1
#
_cell.length_a   1.000
_cell.length_b   1.000
_cell.length_c   1.000
_cell.angle_alpha   90.00
_cell.angle_beta   90.00
_cell.angle_gamma   90.00
#
_symmetry.space_group_name_H-M   'P 1'
#
loop_
_entity.id
_entity.type
_entity.pdbx_description
1 polymer ?
#
loop_
_entity_poly.entity_id
_entity_poly.type
_entity_poly.pdbx_seq_one_letter_code
_entity_poly.pdbx_strand_id
1 'polypeptide(L)'
;MTTPNFDPSLISPTVSSALPEGYTIRPLQKSDYAAGFLDVLRVLTTVGEISEEAFGKRFDEMSSSHTGQGVGYHVLVILNGDKKVVGTGALVVERKFIHELGLVGHIEDIAVAKDQQGKKLGLRIIQALDYVAEKVGCYKSILDCSEANEGFYVKCGFKRAGLEMSHYYS
;
A
#
# COMPACT_ATOMS: atom_id res chain seq x y z
N MET A 1 -16.47 -1.17 16.35
CA MET A 1 -15.12 -1.52 15.86
C MET A 1 -15.11 -1.24 14.37
N THR A 2 -14.10 -0.55 13.86
CA THR A 2 -13.96 -0.24 12.43
C THR A 2 -13.42 -1.46 11.69
N THR A 3 -14.09 -1.86 10.60
CA THR A 3 -13.67 -3.00 9.79
C THR A 3 -12.39 -2.65 9.01
N PRO A 4 -11.32 -3.45 9.11
CA PRO A 4 -10.13 -3.27 8.31
C PRO A 4 -10.38 -3.64 6.83
N ASN A 5 -9.65 -3.00 5.91
CA ASN A 5 -9.75 -3.25 4.47
C ASN A 5 -9.41 -4.70 4.09
N PHE A 6 -8.44 -5.32 4.79
CA PHE A 6 -8.07 -6.73 4.65
C PHE A 6 -7.71 -7.33 6.02
N ASP A 7 -7.50 -8.65 6.09
CA ASP A 7 -7.18 -9.35 7.35
C ASP A 7 -5.88 -8.81 7.99
N PRO A 8 -5.94 -8.23 9.21
CA PRO A 8 -4.76 -7.74 9.91
C PRO A 8 -3.69 -8.80 10.18
N SER A 9 -4.02 -10.09 10.15
CA SER A 9 -3.05 -11.20 10.31
C SER A 9 -1.99 -11.24 9.20
N LEU A 10 -2.27 -10.60 8.06
CA LEU A 10 -1.35 -10.48 6.93
C LEU A 10 -0.32 -9.36 7.12
N ILE A 11 -0.40 -8.56 8.19
CA ILE A 11 0.66 -7.59 8.52
C ILE A 11 1.86 -8.32 9.13
N SER A 12 3.02 -8.19 8.50
CA SER A 12 4.27 -8.80 8.98
C SER A 12 4.58 -8.41 10.43
N PRO A 13 4.67 -9.37 11.38
CA PRO A 13 5.05 -9.09 12.76
C PRO A 13 6.44 -8.47 12.84
N THR A 14 7.39 -8.95 12.03
CA THR A 14 8.76 -8.43 11.97
C THR A 14 8.79 -6.96 11.53
N VAL A 15 7.99 -6.59 10.53
CA VAL A 15 7.91 -5.19 10.07
C VAL A 15 7.26 -4.32 11.14
N SER A 16 6.17 -4.79 11.74
CA SER A 16 5.46 -4.08 12.80
C SER A 16 6.37 -3.78 13.99
N SER A 17 7.14 -4.76 14.47
CA SER A 17 8.11 -4.58 15.56
C SER A 17 9.32 -3.72 15.18
N ALA A 18 9.57 -3.49 13.90
CA ALA A 18 10.72 -2.70 13.42
C ALA A 18 10.37 -1.23 13.12
N LEU A 19 9.14 -0.81 13.42
CA LEU A 19 8.72 0.59 13.40
C LEU A 19 9.30 1.38 14.58
N PRO A 20 9.48 2.70 14.44
CA PRO A 20 9.83 3.55 15.57
C PRO A 20 8.77 3.47 16.69
N GLU A 21 9.19 3.72 17.93
CA GLU A 21 8.29 3.77 19.07
C GLU A 21 7.12 4.74 18.84
N GLY A 22 5.91 4.31 19.22
CA GLY A 22 4.68 5.08 19.02
C GLY A 22 4.05 4.96 17.63
N TYR A 23 4.74 4.36 16.66
CA TYR A 23 4.18 4.11 15.32
C TYR A 23 3.54 2.73 15.23
N THR A 24 2.52 2.62 14.39
CA THR A 24 1.85 1.35 14.10
C THR A 24 1.55 1.22 12.62
N ILE A 25 1.61 0.01 12.08
CA ILE A 25 1.16 -0.31 10.71
C ILE A 25 -0.06 -1.23 10.79
N ARG A 26 -1.09 -0.94 10.00
CA ARG A 26 -2.32 -1.74 9.94
C ARG A 26 -3.04 -1.55 8.60
N PRO A 27 -4.02 -2.41 8.25
CA PRO A 27 -4.91 -2.15 7.13
C PRO A 27 -5.63 -0.81 7.27
N LEU A 28 -5.95 -0.21 6.12
CA LEU A 28 -6.80 0.97 6.01
C LEU A 28 -8.18 0.71 6.65
N GLN A 29 -8.76 1.74 7.23
CA GLN A 29 -10.11 1.72 7.80
C GLN A 29 -10.89 2.95 7.32
N LYS A 30 -12.24 2.87 7.30
CA LYS A 30 -13.08 4.02 6.92
C LYS A 30 -12.80 5.29 7.72
N SER A 31 -12.50 5.15 9.02
CA SER A 31 -12.18 6.28 9.91
C SER A 31 -10.88 6.99 9.53
N ASP A 32 -10.04 6.40 8.69
CA ASP A 32 -8.76 7.01 8.30
C ASP A 32 -8.93 8.23 7.38
N TYR A 33 -10.13 8.43 6.82
CA TYR A 33 -10.52 9.70 6.23
C TYR A 33 -10.25 10.87 7.18
N ALA A 34 -10.78 10.80 8.40
CA ALA A 34 -10.59 11.81 9.45
C ALA A 34 -9.17 11.80 10.06
N ALA A 35 -8.41 10.73 9.84
CA ALA A 35 -7.03 10.61 10.31
C ALA A 35 -5.99 11.21 9.34
N GLY A 36 -6.43 11.78 8.21
CA GLY A 36 -5.57 12.48 7.24
C GLY A 36 -5.05 11.60 6.10
N PHE A 37 -5.69 10.46 5.82
CA PHE A 37 -5.26 9.53 4.76
C PHE A 37 -5.08 10.23 3.39
N LEU A 38 -6.08 11.00 2.97
CA LEU A 38 -6.03 11.69 1.67
C LEU A 38 -4.92 12.74 1.61
N ASP A 39 -4.62 13.41 2.73
CA ASP A 39 -3.55 14.40 2.79
C ASP A 39 -2.16 13.78 2.60
N VAL A 40 -1.97 12.54 3.07
CA VAL A 40 -0.73 11.80 2.82
C VAL A 40 -0.58 11.47 1.34
N LEU A 41 -1.65 11.06 0.64
CA LEU A 41 -1.59 10.77 -0.81
C LEU A 41 -1.25 12.00 -1.65
N ARG A 42 -1.57 13.22 -1.19
CA ARG A 42 -1.25 14.47 -1.90
C ARG A 42 0.24 14.74 -2.05
N VAL A 43 1.12 14.05 -1.30
CA VAL A 43 2.57 14.17 -1.50
C VAL A 43 3.06 13.39 -2.72
N LEU A 44 2.25 12.43 -3.20
CA LEU A 44 2.55 11.58 -4.35
C LEU A 44 2.00 12.20 -5.64
N THR A 45 0.72 12.56 -5.65
CA THR A 45 0.03 13.03 -6.86
C THR A 45 -1.22 13.86 -6.55
N THR A 46 -1.92 14.31 -7.58
CA THR A 46 -3.21 14.99 -7.47
C THR A 46 -4.28 14.02 -6.96
N VAL A 47 -4.93 14.36 -5.83
CA VAL A 47 -6.05 13.60 -5.25
C VAL A 47 -7.41 14.22 -5.60
N GLY A 48 -7.48 15.55 -5.68
CA GLY A 48 -8.75 16.29 -5.81
C GLY A 48 -9.50 16.46 -4.49
N GLU A 49 -10.80 16.77 -4.58
CA GLU A 49 -11.70 16.95 -3.44
C GLU A 49 -12.64 15.75 -3.33
N ILE A 50 -12.46 14.95 -2.28
CA ILE A 50 -13.21 13.71 -2.06
C ILE A 50 -13.96 13.85 -0.74
N SER A 51 -15.28 13.67 -0.76
CA SER A 51 -16.09 13.67 0.46
C SER A 51 -15.90 12.38 1.26
N GLU A 52 -16.22 12.42 2.55
CA GLU A 52 -16.19 11.23 3.42
C GLU A 52 -17.09 10.11 2.89
N GLU A 53 -18.25 10.46 2.33
CA GLU A 53 -19.17 9.51 1.70
C GLU A 53 -18.53 8.82 0.48
N ALA A 54 -17.90 9.60 -0.42
CA ALA A 54 -17.25 9.06 -1.60
C ALA A 54 -16.06 8.17 -1.23
N PHE A 55 -15.27 8.58 -0.22
CA PHE A 55 -14.20 7.76 0.34
C PHE A 55 -14.75 6.45 0.92
N GLY A 56 -15.82 6.51 1.71
CA GLY A 56 -16.45 5.34 2.31
C GLY A 56 -16.98 4.36 1.27
N LYS A 57 -17.58 4.86 0.18
CA LYS A 57 -18.05 4.04 -0.94
C LYS A 57 -16.88 3.34 -1.66
N ARG A 58 -15.81 4.08 -1.99
CA ARG A 58 -14.63 3.49 -2.64
C ARG A 58 -13.95 2.47 -1.71
N PHE A 59 -13.88 2.75 -0.41
CA PHE A 59 -13.38 1.80 0.57
C PHE A 59 -14.17 0.47 0.54
N ASP A 60 -15.50 0.53 0.45
CA ASP A 60 -16.34 -0.68 0.39
C ASP A 60 -16.14 -1.45 -0.91
N GLU A 61 -16.01 -0.76 -2.05
CA GLU A 61 -15.71 -1.36 -3.35
C GLU A 61 -14.36 -2.11 -3.30
N MET A 62 -13.32 -1.49 -2.74
CA MET A 62 -12.00 -2.10 -2.62
C MET A 62 -12.01 -3.26 -1.63
N SER A 63 -12.69 -3.12 -0.49
CA SER A 63 -12.75 -4.16 0.54
C SER A 63 -13.59 -5.37 0.09
N SER A 64 -14.62 -5.16 -0.73
CA SER A 64 -15.44 -6.24 -1.30
C SER A 64 -14.81 -6.92 -2.52
N SER A 65 -13.72 -6.37 -3.07
CA SER A 65 -12.98 -6.99 -4.17
C SER A 65 -12.25 -8.28 -3.77
N HIS A 66 -12.11 -8.54 -2.47
CA HIS A 66 -11.38 -9.70 -1.97
C HIS A 66 -12.05 -11.00 -2.39
N THR A 67 -11.34 -11.81 -3.17
CA THR A 67 -11.76 -13.17 -3.54
C THR A 67 -10.70 -14.18 -3.12
N GLY A 68 -11.00 -15.48 -3.24
CA GLY A 68 -10.13 -16.56 -2.78
C GLY A 68 -8.64 -16.38 -3.16
N GLN A 69 -7.76 -16.86 -2.27
CA GLN A 69 -6.30 -16.71 -2.33
C GLN A 69 -5.79 -15.25 -2.22
N GLY A 70 -6.50 -14.39 -1.47
CA GLY A 70 -6.03 -13.03 -1.19
C GLY A 70 -6.01 -12.11 -2.41
N VAL A 71 -6.76 -12.42 -3.47
CA VAL A 71 -6.92 -11.57 -4.65
C VAL A 71 -7.74 -10.35 -4.27
N GLY A 72 -7.33 -9.15 -4.66
CA GLY A 72 -8.02 -7.89 -4.32
C GLY A 72 -7.06 -6.78 -3.93
N TYR A 73 -7.60 -5.73 -3.30
CA TYR A 73 -6.88 -4.55 -2.85
C TYR A 73 -6.50 -4.64 -1.37
N HIS A 74 -5.20 -4.67 -1.08
CA HIS A 74 -4.65 -4.62 0.28
C HIS A 74 -4.02 -3.25 0.53
N VAL A 75 -4.81 -2.32 1.07
CA VAL A 75 -4.34 -0.96 1.39
C VAL A 75 -3.97 -0.89 2.87
N LEU A 76 -2.73 -0.49 3.15
CA LEU A 76 -2.23 -0.33 4.52
C LEU A 76 -1.79 1.09 4.81
N VAL A 77 -1.80 1.43 6.09
CA VAL A 77 -1.41 2.74 6.60
C VAL A 77 -0.43 2.59 7.77
N ILE A 78 0.47 3.57 7.88
CA ILE A 78 1.26 3.80 9.09
C ILE A 78 0.65 4.98 9.83
N LEU A 79 0.44 4.80 11.14
CA LEU A 79 0.02 5.84 12.06
C LEU A 79 1.17 6.24 12.98
N ASN A 80 1.22 7.53 13.36
CA ASN A 80 2.13 8.04 14.39
C ASN A 80 1.51 7.94 15.80
N GLY A 81 2.21 8.48 16.81
CA GLY A 81 1.77 8.48 18.21
C GLY A 81 0.40 9.14 18.44
N ASP A 82 0.06 10.15 17.64
CA ASP A 82 -1.21 10.90 17.70
C ASP A 82 -2.34 10.23 16.91
N LYS A 83 -2.11 9.01 16.41
CA LYS A 83 -3.07 8.25 15.58
C LYS A 83 -3.45 8.98 14.28
N LYS A 84 -2.55 9.80 13.75
CA LYS A 84 -2.67 10.36 12.39
C LYS A 84 -2.00 9.43 11.38
N VAL A 85 -2.61 9.29 10.21
CA VAL A 85 -2.00 8.58 9.09
C VAL A 85 -0.82 9.41 8.59
N VAL A 86 0.34 8.77 8.47
CA VAL A 86 1.61 9.41 8.08
C VAL A 86 2.30 8.68 6.93
N GLY A 87 1.82 7.50 6.56
CA GLY A 87 2.28 6.76 5.39
C GLY A 87 1.21 5.81 4.90
N THR A 88 1.23 5.53 3.60
CA THR A 88 0.29 4.62 2.93
C THR A 88 0.98 3.87 1.79
N GLY A 89 0.44 2.71 1.47
CA GLY A 89 0.75 1.94 0.28
C GLY A 89 -0.32 0.91 0.02
N ALA A 90 -0.43 0.48 -1.23
CA ALA A 90 -1.39 -0.53 -1.66
C ALA A 90 -0.68 -1.69 -2.35
N LEU A 91 -1.23 -2.89 -2.20
CA LEU A 91 -0.92 -4.05 -3.03
C LEU A 91 -2.20 -4.47 -3.73
N VAL A 92 -2.16 -4.56 -5.06
CA VAL A 92 -3.21 -5.19 -5.87
C VAL A 92 -2.74 -6.58 -6.29
N VAL A 93 -3.47 -7.61 -5.89
CA VAL A 93 -3.14 -8.99 -6.23
C VAL A 93 -3.95 -9.40 -7.47
N GLU A 94 -3.25 -9.65 -8.57
CA GLU A 94 -3.83 -9.97 -9.88
C GLU A 94 -3.69 -11.47 -10.19
N ARG A 95 -4.76 -12.07 -10.73
CA ARG A 95 -4.75 -13.44 -11.28
C ARG A 95 -4.16 -13.48 -12.68
N LYS A 96 -3.37 -14.51 -12.96
CA LYS A 96 -2.85 -14.80 -14.30
C LYS A 96 -3.21 -16.22 -14.72
N PHE A 97 -3.29 -16.47 -16.03
CA PHE A 97 -3.29 -17.84 -16.56
C PHE A 97 -1.87 -18.42 -16.65
N ILE A 98 -0.89 -17.55 -16.98
CA ILE A 98 0.53 -17.89 -17.01
C ILE A 98 1.06 -18.23 -15.62
N HIS A 99 2.23 -18.87 -15.56
CA HIS A 99 2.81 -19.37 -14.31
C HIS A 99 1.85 -20.28 -13.53
N GLU A 100 1.19 -21.21 -14.25
CA GLU A 100 0.32 -22.23 -13.66
C GLU A 100 -0.82 -21.65 -12.81
N LEU A 101 -1.60 -20.73 -13.40
CA LEU A 101 -2.65 -19.98 -12.68
C LEU A 101 -2.10 -19.08 -11.56
N GLY A 102 -0.89 -18.54 -11.77
CA GLY A 102 -0.16 -17.78 -10.75
C GLY A 102 -0.76 -16.42 -10.43
N LEU A 103 -0.24 -15.82 -9.35
CA LEU A 103 -0.62 -14.48 -8.87
C LEU A 103 0.54 -13.49 -8.99
N VAL A 104 0.25 -12.24 -9.32
CA VAL A 104 1.22 -11.13 -9.30
C VAL A 104 0.74 -10.04 -8.35
N GLY A 105 1.63 -9.59 -7.49
CA GLY A 105 1.41 -8.40 -6.66
C GLY A 105 1.84 -7.14 -7.39
N HIS A 106 1.00 -6.11 -7.40
CA HIS A 106 1.32 -4.78 -7.91
C HIS A 106 1.34 -3.79 -6.74
N ILE A 107 2.48 -3.19 -6.47
CA ILE A 107 2.65 -2.23 -5.39
C ILE A 107 2.36 -0.83 -5.92
N GLU A 108 1.39 -0.16 -5.30
CA GLU A 108 0.83 1.11 -5.77
C GLU A 108 0.77 2.15 -4.63
N ASP A 109 0.62 3.42 -5.01
CA ASP A 109 0.25 4.53 -4.13
C ASP A 109 1.14 4.69 -2.86
N ILE A 110 2.44 4.51 -3.03
CA ILE A 110 3.43 4.64 -1.94
C ILE A 110 3.65 6.11 -1.61
N ALA A 111 3.19 6.52 -0.42
CA ALA A 111 3.32 7.89 0.06
C ALA A 111 3.69 7.94 1.54
N VAL A 112 4.54 8.91 1.91
CA VAL A 112 4.90 9.23 3.30
C VAL A 112 4.87 10.74 3.45
N ALA A 113 4.14 11.22 4.48
CA ALA A 113 4.03 12.64 4.79
C ALA A 113 5.42 13.30 4.88
N LYS A 114 5.56 14.52 4.34
CA LYS A 114 6.87 15.17 4.14
C LYS A 114 7.69 15.30 5.42
N ASP A 115 7.03 15.63 6.53
CA ASP A 115 7.61 15.74 7.88
C ASP A 115 7.93 14.39 8.55
N GLN A 116 7.59 13.29 7.88
CA GLN A 116 7.76 11.90 8.35
C GLN A 116 8.74 11.10 7.46
N GLN A 117 9.24 11.71 6.38
CA GLN A 117 10.25 11.12 5.50
C GLN A 117 11.61 10.96 6.21
N GLY A 118 12.46 10.08 5.69
CA GLY A 118 13.76 9.76 6.30
C GLY A 118 13.72 8.83 7.52
N LYS A 119 12.53 8.53 8.07
CA LYS A 119 12.34 7.65 9.24
C LYS A 119 12.18 6.16 8.89
N LYS A 120 12.59 5.75 7.69
CA LYS A 120 12.43 4.39 7.13
C LYS A 120 10.96 3.92 6.98
N LEU A 121 9.96 4.78 7.14
CA LEU A 121 8.55 4.39 7.02
C LEU A 121 8.19 3.83 5.64
N GLY A 122 8.68 4.47 4.57
CA GLY A 122 8.49 3.97 3.20
C GLY A 122 9.07 2.56 3.01
N LEU A 123 10.26 2.30 3.57
CA LEU A 123 10.86 0.95 3.55
C LEU A 123 9.95 -0.06 4.26
N ARG A 124 9.35 0.30 5.40
CA ARG A 124 8.43 -0.59 6.14
C ARG A 124 7.15 -0.85 5.35
N ILE A 125 6.63 0.14 4.64
CA ILE A 125 5.48 -0.04 3.74
C ILE A 125 5.81 -1.08 2.67
N ILE A 126 6.92 -0.92 1.95
CA ILE A 126 7.33 -1.88 0.91
C ILE A 126 7.51 -3.29 1.48
N GLN A 127 8.21 -3.42 2.61
CA GLN A 127 8.41 -4.72 3.26
C GLN A 127 7.11 -5.38 3.69
N ALA A 128 6.14 -4.60 4.18
CA ALA A 128 4.83 -5.13 4.56
C ALA A 128 4.03 -5.59 3.34
N LEU A 129 4.00 -4.81 2.26
CA LEU A 129 3.29 -5.17 1.03
C LEU A 129 3.90 -6.41 0.37
N ASP A 130 5.23 -6.50 0.32
CA ASP A 130 5.92 -7.66 -0.25
C ASP A 130 5.68 -8.94 0.58
N TYR A 131 5.63 -8.82 1.91
CA TYR A 131 5.22 -9.91 2.78
C TYR A 131 3.77 -10.36 2.52
N VAL A 132 2.83 -9.42 2.33
CA VAL A 132 1.44 -9.77 1.97
C VAL A 132 1.43 -10.53 0.65
N ALA A 133 2.12 -10.04 -0.38
CA ALA A 133 2.18 -10.67 -1.70
C ALA A 133 2.72 -12.10 -1.63
N GLU A 134 3.83 -12.32 -0.93
CA GLU A 134 4.40 -13.66 -0.72
C GLU A 134 3.41 -14.56 0.03
N LYS A 135 2.79 -14.06 1.10
CA LYS A 135 1.87 -14.86 1.93
C LYS A 135 0.61 -15.30 1.22
N VAL A 136 0.10 -14.50 0.28
CA VAL A 136 -1.07 -14.88 -0.52
C VAL A 136 -0.72 -15.73 -1.74
N GLY A 137 0.57 -15.94 -2.01
CA GLY A 137 1.05 -16.85 -3.06
C GLY A 137 1.39 -16.16 -4.39
N CYS A 138 1.67 -14.85 -4.38
CA CYS A 138 2.24 -14.18 -5.55
C CYS A 138 3.61 -14.76 -5.87
N TYR A 139 3.87 -15.06 -7.15
CA TYR A 139 5.20 -15.51 -7.58
C TYR A 139 6.19 -14.35 -7.74
N LYS A 140 5.68 -13.10 -7.77
CA LYS A 140 6.47 -11.87 -7.72
C LYS A 140 5.61 -10.67 -7.33
N SER A 141 6.27 -9.62 -6.86
CA SER A 141 5.75 -8.26 -6.75
C SER A 141 6.39 -7.36 -7.81
N ILE A 142 5.63 -6.45 -8.41
CA ILE A 142 6.13 -5.43 -9.34
C ILE A 142 5.62 -4.04 -8.95
N LEU A 143 6.31 -3.01 -9.43
CA LEU A 143 5.94 -1.60 -9.31
C LEU A 143 6.67 -0.81 -10.39
N ASP A 144 6.10 0.34 -10.71
CA ASP A 144 6.75 1.34 -11.57
C ASP A 144 7.31 2.49 -10.72
N CYS A 145 8.43 3.06 -11.16
CA CYS A 145 9.06 4.17 -10.47
C CYS A 145 9.84 5.07 -11.44
N SER A 146 10.06 6.32 -11.03
CA SER A 146 10.92 7.26 -11.74
C SER A 146 12.39 6.96 -11.50
N GLU A 147 13.27 7.48 -12.36
CA GLU A 147 14.72 7.40 -12.14
C GLU A 147 15.14 8.05 -10.79
N ALA A 148 14.43 9.09 -10.36
CA ALA A 148 14.74 9.82 -9.12
C ALA A 148 14.51 8.99 -7.85
N ASN A 149 13.59 8.01 -7.87
CA ASN A 149 13.29 7.15 -6.73
C ASN A 149 13.69 5.68 -6.93
N GLU A 150 14.25 5.28 -8.09
CA GLU A 150 14.77 3.93 -8.34
C GLU A 150 15.72 3.47 -7.20
N GLY A 151 16.64 4.35 -6.77
CA GLY A 151 17.59 4.04 -5.70
C GLY A 151 16.93 3.72 -4.34
N PHE A 152 15.70 4.19 -4.09
CA PHE A 152 14.93 3.79 -2.91
C PHE A 152 14.41 2.35 -3.04
N TYR A 153 13.86 1.97 -4.20
CA TYR A 153 13.34 0.63 -4.43
C TYR A 153 14.46 -0.42 -4.46
N VAL A 154 15.64 -0.07 -4.99
CA VAL A 154 16.84 -0.93 -4.90
C VAL A 154 17.20 -1.21 -3.43
N LYS A 155 17.14 -0.20 -2.55
CA LYS A 155 17.36 -0.38 -1.11
C LYS A 155 16.28 -1.22 -0.43
N CYS A 156 15.09 -1.32 -1.04
CA CYS A 156 14.01 -2.19 -0.58
C CYS A 156 14.15 -3.64 -1.09
N GLY A 157 15.13 -3.94 -1.94
CA GLY A 157 15.38 -5.28 -2.49
C GLY A 157 14.83 -5.52 -3.90
N PHE A 158 14.18 -4.51 -4.49
CA PHE A 158 13.69 -4.57 -5.87
C PHE A 158 14.83 -4.38 -6.87
N LYS A 159 14.61 -4.82 -8.12
CA LYS A 159 15.55 -4.69 -9.23
C LYS A 159 14.81 -4.20 -10.46
N ARG A 160 15.48 -3.41 -11.30
CA ARG A 160 14.93 -2.98 -12.60
C ARG A 160 14.58 -4.21 -13.45
N ALA A 161 13.34 -4.28 -13.92
CA ALA A 161 12.81 -5.43 -14.66
C ALA A 161 12.17 -5.08 -16.03
N GLY A 162 12.04 -3.79 -16.35
CA GLY A 162 11.39 -3.33 -17.58
C GLY A 162 11.34 -1.81 -17.70
N LEU A 163 10.49 -1.33 -18.61
CA LEU A 163 10.13 0.07 -18.79
C LEU A 163 8.61 0.21 -18.61
N GLU A 164 8.18 1.18 -17.82
CA GLU A 164 6.79 1.61 -17.77
C GLU A 164 6.45 2.32 -19.09
N MET A 165 5.27 2.05 -19.65
CA MET A 165 4.74 2.72 -20.82
C MET A 165 3.34 3.22 -20.49
N SER A 166 3.03 4.49 -20.77
CA SER A 166 1.74 5.10 -20.46
C SER A 166 1.08 5.75 -21.68
N HIS A 167 -0.25 5.70 -21.72
CA HIS A 167 -1.08 6.43 -22.66
C HIS A 167 -2.24 7.07 -21.88
N TYR A 168 -2.20 8.39 -21.77
CA TYR A 168 -3.20 9.15 -21.01
C TYR A 168 -4.41 9.46 -21.89
N TYR A 169 -5.61 9.18 -21.37
CA TYR A 169 -6.89 9.48 -22.03
C TYR A 169 -7.50 10.77 -21.46
N SER A 170 -8.23 11.50 -22.30
CA SER A 170 -8.98 12.73 -21.95
C SER A 170 -10.39 12.43 -21.48
#